data_AF-A0A358ADP8-F1
#
_entry.id   AF-A0A358ADP8-F1
#
_cell.length_a   1.000
_cell.length_b   1.000
_cell.length_c   1.000
_cell.angle_alpha   90.00
_cell.angle_beta   90.00
_cell.angle_gamma   90.00
#
_symmetry.space_group_name_H-M   'P 1'
#
loop_
_entity.id
_entity.type
_entity.pdbx_description
1 polymer ?
#
loop_
_entity_poly.entity_id
_entity_poly.type
_entity_poly.pdbx_seq_one_letter_code
_entity_poly.pdbx_strand_id
1 'polypeptide(L)'
;RVGGHPVPFYKLLLGGRKGITQTRLAKDTKLMIPAKNLLLFFKDFLDKINSQIDENTDIYDYFDEQAEVLAKEVVQRYSYVPPYSENKDYYIDWGRSEEFSLEGMGPGECGSGVMDMIDTDLSDAKIHLEAARKDNYSVQEIKKTLFFSARALLVVRGADPRDELSALTDFGEKFIQAGLADGKFSQLKEVYVSLSDSLSPKEKEEKFLYTKKFLEHIQAVYKNMDPQFNFPKYSAPVSQQEAKVEIEPAEVKAQVLDLKGIRCPMNYVQAKLYLENIKIGDIVEICLDEGEPIQNVPVSLKNDGQEILGIKRTENYYKVRVKKLVDL
;
A
#
# COMPACT_ATOMS: atom_id res chain seq x y z
N ARG A 1 -6.31 16.45 5.65
CA ARG A 1 -5.42 17.12 6.63
C ARG A 1 -5.82 18.58 6.73
N VAL A 2 -5.68 19.20 7.91
CA VAL A 2 -5.92 20.63 8.13
C VAL A 2 -4.80 21.18 9.01
N GLY A 3 -4.10 22.22 8.55
CA GLY A 3 -2.89 22.71 9.23
C GLY A 3 -1.75 21.67 9.31
N GLY A 4 -1.77 20.68 8.41
CA GLY A 4 -0.84 19.55 8.39
C GLY A 4 -1.06 18.51 9.50
N HIS A 5 -2.13 18.61 10.28
CA HIS A 5 -2.57 17.54 11.17
C HIS A 5 -3.54 16.60 10.44
N PRO A 6 -3.43 15.28 10.64
CA PRO A 6 -4.38 14.29 10.13
C PRO A 6 -5.75 14.48 10.79
N VAL A 7 -6.82 14.33 10.02
CA VAL A 7 -8.20 14.52 10.47
C VAL A 7 -9.01 13.33 9.97
N PRO A 8 -9.82 12.67 10.82
CA PRO A 8 -10.69 11.58 10.41
C PRO A 8 -11.87 12.11 9.60
N PHE A 9 -12.12 11.48 8.45
CA PHE A 9 -13.25 11.75 7.57
C PHE A 9 -13.96 10.46 7.20
N TYR A 10 -15.26 10.57 6.93
CA TYR A 10 -16.08 9.51 6.36
C TYR A 10 -16.48 9.87 4.94
N LYS A 11 -16.50 8.86 4.07
CA LYS A 11 -17.00 8.97 2.70
C LYS A 11 -18.45 8.53 2.64
N LEU A 12 -19.31 9.33 2.01
CA LEU A 12 -20.71 8.96 1.82
C LEU A 12 -20.89 8.12 0.55
N LEU A 13 -21.47 6.93 0.71
CA LEU A 13 -21.93 6.07 -0.39
C LEU A 13 -23.46 6.02 -0.37
N LEU A 14 -24.12 6.14 -1.53
CA LEU A 14 -25.59 6.20 -1.62
C LEU A 14 -26.15 5.21 -2.65
N GLY A 15 -27.42 4.84 -2.49
CA GLY A 15 -28.17 4.06 -3.50
C GLY A 15 -27.89 2.56 -3.52
N GLY A 16 -27.24 2.00 -2.49
CA GLY A 16 -27.08 0.55 -2.39
C GLY A 16 -28.42 -0.15 -2.19
N ARG A 17 -28.67 -1.23 -2.94
CA ARG A 17 -29.93 -1.98 -2.89
C ARG A 17 -29.69 -3.48 -2.94
N LYS A 18 -30.45 -4.23 -2.14
CA LYS A 18 -30.55 -5.68 -2.20
C LYS A 18 -31.96 -6.06 -2.63
N GLY A 19 -32.09 -6.72 -3.78
CA GLY A 19 -33.38 -7.13 -4.35
C GLY A 19 -33.22 -8.27 -5.36
N ILE A 20 -34.31 -8.95 -5.69
CA ILE A 20 -34.27 -10.17 -6.54
C ILE A 20 -33.73 -9.88 -7.94
N THR A 21 -34.08 -8.73 -8.53
CA THR A 21 -33.65 -8.32 -9.89
C THR A 21 -32.87 -7.01 -9.95
N GLN A 22 -32.87 -6.21 -8.87
CA GLN A 22 -32.28 -4.86 -8.82
C GLN A 22 -31.23 -4.72 -7.71
N THR A 23 -30.47 -5.78 -7.44
CA THR A 23 -29.34 -5.68 -6.50
C THR A 23 -28.23 -4.83 -7.11
N ARG A 24 -27.74 -3.84 -6.36
CA ARG A 24 -26.57 -3.03 -6.73
C ARG A 24 -25.81 -2.53 -5.52
N LEU A 25 -24.52 -2.28 -5.72
CA LEU A 25 -23.66 -1.61 -4.75
C LEU A 25 -23.98 -0.11 -4.68
N ALA A 26 -23.70 0.49 -3.54
CA ALA A 26 -23.81 1.93 -3.36
C ALA A 26 -22.78 2.67 -4.23
N LYS A 27 -23.19 3.80 -4.79
CA LYS A 27 -22.36 4.69 -5.61
C LYS A 27 -21.47 5.56 -4.71
N ASP A 28 -20.22 5.74 -5.12
CA ASP A 28 -19.31 6.72 -4.51
C ASP A 28 -19.70 8.14 -4.91
N THR A 29 -20.20 8.92 -3.93
CA THR A 29 -20.62 10.33 -4.13
C THR A 29 -19.45 11.30 -4.17
N LYS A 30 -18.24 10.85 -3.79
CA LYS A 30 -17.04 11.67 -3.54
C LYS A 30 -17.19 12.69 -2.42
N LEU A 31 -18.29 12.66 -1.66
CA LEU A 31 -18.50 13.55 -0.52
C LEU A 31 -17.74 13.02 0.70
N MET A 32 -16.95 13.90 1.30
CA MET A 32 -16.16 13.64 2.50
C MET A 32 -16.71 14.49 3.64
N ILE A 33 -17.00 13.87 4.78
CA ILE A 33 -17.61 14.51 5.95
C ILE A 33 -16.65 14.33 7.13
N PRO A 34 -16.26 15.41 7.84
CA PRO A 34 -15.44 15.29 9.05
C PRO A 34 -16.14 14.42 10.09
N ALA A 35 -15.40 13.53 10.76
CA ALA A 35 -15.97 12.58 11.72
C ALA A 35 -16.86 13.25 12.78
N LYS A 36 -16.42 14.39 13.35
CA LYS A 36 -17.18 15.13 14.37
C LYS A 36 -18.48 15.75 13.85
N ASN A 37 -18.57 16.03 12.56
CA ASN A 37 -19.77 16.60 11.95
C ASN A 37 -20.73 15.53 11.39
N LEU A 38 -20.33 14.27 11.37
CA LEU A 38 -21.08 13.19 10.72
C LEU A 38 -22.51 13.05 11.24
N LEU A 39 -22.68 13.08 12.57
CA LEU A 39 -24.01 12.94 13.18
C LEU A 39 -24.94 14.11 12.87
N LEU A 40 -24.40 15.34 12.86
CA LEU A 40 -25.17 16.53 12.50
C LEU A 40 -25.54 16.53 11.02
N PHE A 41 -24.60 16.13 10.16
CA PHE A 41 -24.84 15.94 8.74
C PHE A 41 -25.99 14.94 8.52
N PHE A 42 -25.95 13.76 9.16
CA PHE A 42 -26.99 12.74 8.97
C PHE A 42 -28.35 13.20 9.47
N LYS A 43 -28.39 13.88 10.62
CA LYS A 43 -29.64 14.43 11.16
C LYS A 43 -30.28 15.37 10.13
N ASP A 44 -29.55 16.38 9.69
CA ASP A 44 -30.06 17.37 8.73
C ASP A 44 -30.38 16.76 7.36
N PHE A 45 -29.60 15.78 6.91
CA PHE A 45 -29.84 15.06 5.66
C PHE A 45 -31.15 14.27 5.73
N LEU A 46 -31.36 13.49 6.80
CA LEU A 46 -32.57 12.69 7.00
C LEU A 46 -33.80 13.56 7.25
N ASP A 47 -33.68 14.65 8.00
CA ASP A 47 -34.78 15.60 8.23
C ASP A 47 -35.24 16.22 6.90
N LYS A 48 -34.30 16.58 6.01
CA LYS A 48 -34.65 17.09 4.68
C LYS A 48 -35.28 16.03 3.78
N ILE A 49 -34.78 14.78 3.80
CA ILE A 49 -35.41 13.68 3.07
C ILE A 49 -36.86 13.52 3.53
N ASN A 50 -37.09 13.43 4.85
CA ASN A 50 -38.43 13.27 5.43
C ASN A 50 -39.39 14.41 5.06
N SER A 51 -38.88 15.61 4.78
CA SER A 51 -39.70 16.74 4.31
C SER A 51 -40.06 16.68 2.81
N GLN A 52 -39.38 15.82 2.04
CA GLN A 52 -39.53 15.70 0.58
C GLN A 52 -40.20 14.39 0.14
N ILE A 53 -40.36 13.43 1.04
CA ILE A 53 -40.98 12.13 0.75
C ILE A 53 -42.33 12.01 1.46
N ASP A 54 -43.23 11.24 0.87
CA ASP A 54 -44.54 10.89 1.43
C ASP A 54 -44.81 9.38 1.31
N GLU A 55 -46.01 8.93 1.71
CA GLU A 55 -46.41 7.52 1.67
C GLU A 55 -46.44 6.92 0.25
N ASN A 56 -46.45 7.74 -0.80
CA ASN A 56 -46.47 7.29 -2.20
C ASN A 56 -45.08 7.32 -2.84
N THR A 57 -44.06 7.82 -2.14
CA THR A 57 -42.72 7.98 -2.68
C THR A 57 -41.96 6.65 -2.58
N ASP A 58 -41.48 6.13 -3.71
CA ASP A 58 -40.51 5.02 -3.68
C ASP A 58 -39.15 5.55 -3.22
N ILE A 59 -38.69 5.03 -2.07
CA ILE A 59 -37.45 5.50 -1.46
C ILE A 59 -36.22 5.19 -2.33
N TYR A 60 -36.24 4.14 -3.14
CA TYR A 60 -35.11 3.81 -4.02
C TYR A 60 -35.03 4.78 -5.18
N ASP A 61 -36.17 5.15 -5.78
CA ASP A 61 -36.22 6.14 -6.86
C ASP A 61 -35.75 7.51 -6.36
N TYR A 62 -36.20 7.92 -5.16
CA TYR A 62 -35.72 9.14 -4.53
C TYR A 62 -34.19 9.14 -4.31
N PHE A 63 -33.64 8.02 -3.82
CA PHE A 63 -32.20 7.90 -3.60
C PHE A 63 -31.37 7.89 -4.90
N ASP A 64 -31.97 7.46 -6.02
CA ASP A 64 -31.33 7.46 -7.32
C ASP A 64 -31.33 8.82 -8.01
N GLU A 65 -32.41 9.58 -7.84
CA GLU A 65 -32.61 10.83 -8.57
C GLU A 65 -32.19 12.06 -7.75
N GLN A 66 -32.46 12.08 -6.44
CA GLN A 66 -32.45 13.32 -5.65
C GLN A 66 -31.47 13.30 -4.46
N ALA A 67 -31.24 12.14 -3.84
CA ALA A 67 -30.45 12.08 -2.60
C ALA A 67 -29.01 12.58 -2.74
N GLU A 68 -28.34 12.35 -3.88
CA GLU A 68 -26.98 12.87 -4.09
C GLU A 68 -26.94 14.40 -4.18
N VAL A 69 -27.95 15.01 -4.81
CA VAL A 69 -28.08 16.47 -4.93
C VAL A 69 -28.32 17.07 -3.54
N LEU A 70 -29.21 16.47 -2.77
CA LEU A 70 -29.49 16.89 -1.41
C LEU A 70 -28.26 16.73 -0.50
N ALA A 71 -27.54 15.61 -0.61
CA ALA A 71 -26.32 15.37 0.16
C ALA A 71 -25.25 16.41 -0.14
N LYS A 72 -25.09 16.81 -1.42
CA LYS A 72 -24.19 17.90 -1.86
C LYS A 72 -24.56 19.23 -1.23
N GLU A 73 -25.83 19.56 -1.13
CA GLU A 73 -26.30 20.79 -0.49
C GLU A 73 -26.03 20.75 1.03
N VAL A 74 -26.38 19.65 1.69
CA VAL A 74 -26.26 19.53 3.15
C VAL A 74 -24.79 19.53 3.57
N VAL A 75 -23.89 18.84 2.84
CA VAL A 75 -22.48 18.71 3.23
C VAL A 75 -21.74 20.06 3.27
N GLN A 76 -22.19 21.06 2.51
CA GLN A 76 -21.55 22.39 2.51
C GLN A 76 -21.57 23.04 3.90
N ARG A 77 -22.57 22.72 4.73
CA ARG A 77 -22.69 23.23 6.11
C ARG A 77 -21.80 22.49 7.11
N TYR A 78 -21.27 21.33 6.72
CA TYR A 78 -20.57 20.39 7.61
C TYR A 78 -19.16 20.04 7.14
N SER A 79 -18.71 20.56 6.01
CA SER A 79 -17.38 20.28 5.44
C SER A 79 -16.25 21.06 6.12
N TYR A 80 -16.59 22.16 6.81
CA TYR A 80 -15.59 22.97 7.51
C TYR A 80 -14.98 22.20 8.70
N VAL A 81 -13.65 22.28 8.78
CA VAL A 81 -12.87 21.77 9.90
C VAL A 81 -12.05 22.94 10.46
N PRO A 82 -12.24 23.30 11.73
CA PRO A 82 -11.48 24.36 12.37
C PRO A 82 -9.99 23.98 12.49
N PRO A 83 -9.07 24.95 12.53
CA PRO A 83 -7.67 24.71 12.83
C PRO A 83 -7.49 24.02 14.19
N TYR A 84 -6.42 23.25 14.33
CA TYR A 84 -6.09 22.51 15.56
C TYR A 84 -6.07 23.40 16.81
N SER A 85 -5.53 24.62 16.68
CA SER A 85 -5.47 25.60 17.77
C SER A 85 -6.85 26.10 18.23
N GLU A 86 -7.86 26.03 17.38
CA GLU A 86 -9.22 26.46 17.67
C GLU A 86 -10.05 25.32 18.25
N ASN A 87 -9.99 24.13 17.65
CA ASN A 87 -10.70 22.96 18.16
C ASN A 87 -9.98 21.65 17.80
N LYS A 88 -9.24 21.12 18.78
CA LYS A 88 -8.50 19.86 18.66
C LYS A 88 -9.40 18.62 18.55
N ASP A 89 -10.67 18.69 18.96
CA ASP A 89 -11.53 17.50 18.98
C ASP A 89 -11.80 16.97 17.57
N TYR A 90 -11.75 17.83 16.54
CA TYR A 90 -11.84 17.41 15.14
C TYR A 90 -10.73 16.47 14.71
N TYR A 91 -9.62 16.43 15.43
CA TYR A 91 -8.44 15.63 15.13
C TYR A 91 -8.42 14.33 15.93
N ILE A 92 -9.48 14.02 16.68
CA ILE A 92 -9.64 12.79 17.48
C ILE A 92 -10.88 12.06 16.97
N ASP A 93 -10.76 10.77 16.66
CA ASP A 93 -11.90 9.99 16.16
C ASP A 93 -12.94 9.71 17.26
N TRP A 94 -14.16 9.33 16.88
CA TRP A 94 -15.17 8.89 17.85
C TRP A 94 -14.70 7.65 18.62
N GLY A 95 -14.88 7.69 19.95
CA GLY A 95 -14.48 6.58 20.83
C GLY A 95 -12.96 6.49 21.10
N ARG A 96 -12.17 7.46 20.65
CA ARG A 96 -10.73 7.56 20.93
C ARG A 96 -10.43 8.75 21.84
N SER A 97 -9.31 8.65 22.56
CA SER A 97 -8.72 9.73 23.37
C SER A 97 -7.43 10.30 22.77
N GLU A 98 -6.85 9.60 21.80
CA GLU A 98 -5.61 9.97 21.13
C GLU A 98 -5.89 10.64 19.78
N GLU A 99 -4.95 11.46 19.31
CA GLU A 99 -5.04 12.08 17.99
C GLU A 99 -5.09 11.01 16.90
N PHE A 100 -5.91 11.28 15.89
CA PHE A 100 -6.06 10.41 14.75
C PHE A 100 -4.71 10.25 14.06
N SER A 101 -4.17 9.04 14.08
CA SER A 101 -2.93 8.68 13.43
C SER A 101 -3.15 7.47 12.56
N LEU A 102 -2.32 7.34 11.52
CA LEU A 102 -2.22 6.13 10.72
C LEU A 102 -1.27 5.10 11.36
N GLU A 103 -0.61 5.47 12.46
CA GLU A 103 0.32 4.61 13.20
C GLU A 103 -0.42 3.42 13.85
N GLY A 104 0.12 2.21 13.69
CA GLY A 104 -0.44 1.00 14.30
C GLY A 104 -1.71 0.46 13.65
N MET A 105 -2.11 0.96 12.47
CA MET A 105 -3.19 0.34 11.70
C MET A 105 -2.75 -1.05 11.24
N GLY A 106 -3.22 -2.10 11.89
CA GLY A 106 -3.01 -3.48 11.46
C GLY A 106 -3.80 -3.83 10.18
N PRO A 107 -3.64 -5.06 9.66
CA PRO A 107 -4.18 -5.51 8.38
C PRO A 107 -5.68 -5.87 8.47
N GLY A 108 -6.46 -5.09 9.23
CA GLY A 108 -7.93 -5.07 9.09
C GLY A 108 -8.34 -4.31 7.83
N GLU A 109 -9.64 -4.12 7.62
CA GLU A 109 -10.24 -3.49 6.42
C GLU A 109 -9.68 -2.10 6.05
N CYS A 110 -8.89 -1.46 6.92
CA CYS A 110 -8.21 -0.18 6.67
C CYS A 110 -6.71 -0.29 6.31
N GLY A 111 -6.07 -1.45 6.47
CA GLY A 111 -4.64 -1.66 6.18
C GLY A 111 -4.31 -1.75 4.68
N SER A 112 -5.29 -2.10 3.85
CA SER A 112 -5.12 -2.15 2.39
C SER A 112 -4.73 -0.80 1.81
N GLY A 113 -5.33 0.29 2.30
CA GLY A 113 -5.02 1.64 1.81
C GLY A 113 -3.60 2.09 2.14
N VAL A 114 -3.03 1.62 3.26
CA VAL A 114 -1.63 1.91 3.59
C VAL A 114 -0.70 1.17 2.64
N MET A 115 -0.96 -0.11 2.37
CA MET A 115 -0.16 -0.87 1.41
C MET A 115 -0.21 -0.26 0.01
N ASP A 116 -1.40 0.13 -0.44
CA ASP A 116 -1.57 0.81 -1.73
C ASP A 116 -0.74 2.11 -1.81
N MET A 117 -0.67 2.87 -0.70
CA MET A 117 0.18 4.07 -0.62
C MET A 117 1.67 3.73 -0.69
N ILE A 118 2.12 2.70 0.03
CA ILE A 118 3.53 2.24 -0.01
C ILE A 118 3.88 1.80 -1.44
N ASP A 119 3.01 0.98 -2.06
CA ASP A 119 3.23 0.43 -3.40
C ASP A 119 3.22 1.52 -4.47
N THR A 120 2.37 2.55 -4.30
CA THR A 120 2.36 3.74 -5.16
C THR A 120 3.68 4.49 -5.03
N ASP A 121 4.15 4.78 -3.82
CA ASP A 121 5.42 5.48 -3.60
C ASP A 121 6.61 4.71 -4.17
N LEU A 122 6.67 3.39 -3.96
CA LEU A 122 7.72 2.55 -4.53
C LEU A 122 7.65 2.49 -6.06
N SER A 123 6.46 2.55 -6.64
CA SER A 123 6.27 2.58 -8.09
C SER A 123 6.69 3.92 -8.69
N ASP A 124 6.30 5.03 -8.07
CA ASP A 124 6.72 6.38 -8.45
C ASP A 124 8.24 6.53 -8.35
N ALA A 125 8.85 6.00 -7.29
CA ALA A 125 10.31 5.99 -7.15
C ALA A 125 11.00 5.25 -8.31
N LYS A 126 10.48 4.09 -8.75
CA LYS A 126 11.01 3.36 -9.91
C LYS A 126 10.86 4.15 -11.20
N ILE A 127 9.70 4.78 -11.43
CA ILE A 127 9.43 5.60 -12.61
C ILE A 127 10.43 6.75 -12.69
N HIS A 128 10.64 7.46 -11.58
CA HIS A 128 11.60 8.55 -11.49
C HIS A 128 13.06 8.07 -11.64
N LEU A 129 13.41 6.89 -11.13
CA LEU A 129 14.74 6.33 -11.33
C LEU A 129 15.00 6.02 -12.82
N GLU A 130 14.05 5.40 -13.51
CA GLU A 130 14.18 5.13 -14.95
C GLU A 130 14.18 6.41 -15.79
N ALA A 131 13.40 7.42 -15.40
CA ALA A 131 13.43 8.75 -16.03
C ALA A 131 14.80 9.42 -15.85
N ALA A 132 15.36 9.40 -14.62
CA ALA A 132 16.70 9.91 -14.34
C ALA A 132 17.75 9.23 -15.23
N ARG A 133 17.67 7.91 -15.42
CA ARG A 133 18.59 7.16 -16.27
C ARG A 133 18.50 7.57 -17.74
N LYS A 134 17.29 7.78 -18.25
CA LYS A 134 17.06 8.20 -19.65
C LYS A 134 17.50 9.64 -19.91
N ASP A 135 17.32 10.50 -18.92
CA ASP A 135 17.62 11.94 -18.99
C ASP A 135 18.98 12.26 -18.36
N ASN A 136 20.02 11.51 -18.76
CA ASN A 136 21.43 11.73 -18.38
C ASN A 136 21.65 12.06 -16.88
N TYR A 137 21.04 11.25 -16.01
CA TYR A 137 21.09 11.39 -14.56
C TYR A 137 20.50 12.72 -14.05
N SER A 138 19.30 13.05 -14.54
CA SER A 138 18.54 14.24 -14.15
C SER A 138 18.43 14.39 -12.64
N VAL A 139 18.91 15.53 -12.13
CA VAL A 139 19.00 15.83 -10.69
C VAL A 139 17.63 15.86 -10.04
N GLN A 140 16.64 16.42 -10.73
CA GLN A 140 15.25 16.49 -10.25
C GLN A 140 14.64 15.10 -10.08
N GLU A 141 14.89 14.21 -11.04
CA GLU A 141 14.36 12.84 -11.01
C GLU A 141 15.06 11.97 -9.95
N ILE A 142 16.38 12.18 -9.73
CA ILE A 142 17.10 11.56 -8.60
C ILE A 142 16.52 12.02 -7.26
N LYS A 143 16.26 13.33 -7.10
CA LYS A 143 15.64 13.88 -5.87
C LYS A 143 14.28 13.26 -5.59
N LYS A 144 13.41 13.18 -6.60
CA LYS A 144 12.10 12.52 -6.47
C LYS A 144 12.25 11.06 -6.09
N THR A 145 13.18 10.33 -6.70
CA THR A 145 13.45 8.92 -6.35
C THR A 145 13.80 8.77 -4.87
N LEU A 146 14.71 9.60 -4.35
CA LEU A 146 15.07 9.58 -2.92
C LEU A 146 13.87 9.88 -2.02
N PHE A 147 13.09 10.90 -2.37
CA PHE A 147 11.92 11.32 -1.63
C PHE A 147 10.86 10.21 -1.53
N PHE A 148 10.40 9.69 -2.68
CA PHE A 148 9.38 8.64 -2.71
C PHE A 148 9.87 7.35 -2.02
N SER A 149 11.16 6.98 -2.21
CA SER A 149 11.75 5.83 -1.51
C SER A 149 11.70 5.98 0.01
N ALA A 150 12.09 7.16 0.53
CA ALA A 150 12.07 7.40 1.98
C ALA A 150 10.64 7.48 2.53
N ARG A 151 9.74 8.17 1.82
CA ARG A 151 8.34 8.35 2.25
C ARG A 151 7.57 7.04 2.31
N ALA A 152 7.83 6.11 1.40
CA ALA A 152 7.12 4.84 1.28
C ALA A 152 6.91 4.15 2.65
N LEU A 153 7.95 4.05 3.48
CA LEU A 153 7.86 3.34 4.76
C LEU A 153 7.52 4.23 5.96
N LEU A 154 7.43 5.54 5.79
CA LEU A 154 7.14 6.46 6.90
C LEU A 154 5.67 6.40 7.35
N VAL A 155 4.76 6.13 6.42
CA VAL A 155 3.33 6.05 6.69
C VAL A 155 3.00 5.01 7.76
N VAL A 156 3.68 3.86 7.74
CA VAL A 156 3.49 2.78 8.73
C VAL A 156 4.13 3.09 10.09
N ARG A 157 4.98 4.12 10.15
CA ARG A 157 5.60 4.63 11.38
C ARG A 157 4.94 5.93 11.86
N GLY A 158 3.71 6.20 11.41
CA GLY A 158 2.95 7.39 11.80
C GLY A 158 3.55 8.70 11.31
N ALA A 159 4.56 8.67 10.46
CA ALA A 159 5.19 9.86 9.90
C ALA A 159 4.56 10.19 8.56
N ASP A 160 4.11 11.43 8.41
CA ASP A 160 3.61 11.96 7.15
C ASP A 160 4.32 13.30 6.87
N PRO A 161 5.52 13.24 6.29
CA PRO A 161 6.37 14.40 6.07
C PRO A 161 5.72 15.41 5.13
N ARG A 162 5.82 16.70 5.48
CA ARG A 162 5.17 17.81 4.75
C ARG A 162 5.99 18.29 3.54
N ASP A 163 7.27 17.94 3.51
CA ASP A 163 8.23 18.32 2.48
C ASP A 163 9.33 17.25 2.32
N GLU A 164 10.12 17.36 1.24
CA GLU A 164 11.13 16.37 0.88
C GLU A 164 12.24 16.22 1.93
N LEU A 165 12.69 17.33 2.55
CA LEU A 165 13.75 17.29 3.55
C LEU A 165 13.28 16.69 4.87
N SER A 166 12.02 16.96 5.25
CA SER A 166 11.39 16.32 6.41
C SER A 166 11.29 14.81 6.22
N ALA A 167 10.93 14.32 5.02
CA ALA A 167 10.85 12.89 4.73
C ALA A 167 12.20 12.17 4.92
N LEU A 168 13.29 12.77 4.41
CA LEU A 168 14.62 12.17 4.56
C LEU A 168 15.11 12.20 6.01
N THR A 169 14.76 13.26 6.75
CA THR A 169 15.09 13.40 8.17
C THR A 169 14.34 12.35 9.00
N ASP A 170 13.02 12.27 8.84
CA ASP A 170 12.15 11.30 9.52
C ASP A 170 12.58 9.86 9.22
N PHE A 171 12.99 9.56 7.98
CA PHE A 171 13.50 8.24 7.63
C PHE A 171 14.80 7.91 8.36
N GLY A 172 15.73 8.87 8.41
CA GLY A 172 16.98 8.73 9.18
C GLY A 172 16.72 8.39 10.65
N GLU A 173 15.76 9.07 11.28
CA GLU A 173 15.41 8.83 12.68
C GLU A 173 14.65 7.50 12.89
N LYS A 174 13.58 7.28 12.12
CA LYS A 174 12.65 6.17 12.36
C LYS A 174 13.12 4.83 11.81
N PHE A 175 14.02 4.81 10.84
CA PHE A 175 14.53 3.56 10.24
C PHE A 175 16.02 3.35 10.46
N ILE A 176 16.87 4.35 10.23
CA ILE A 176 18.33 4.16 10.32
C ILE A 176 18.78 4.15 11.78
N GLN A 177 18.45 5.18 12.56
CA GLN A 177 18.83 5.24 13.99
C GLN A 177 18.14 4.14 14.81
N ALA A 178 16.93 3.74 14.41
CA ALA A 178 16.22 2.61 15.00
C ALA A 178 16.83 1.23 14.65
N GLY A 179 17.81 1.17 13.73
CA GLY A 179 18.46 -0.07 13.31
C GLY A 179 17.55 -0.99 12.47
N LEU A 180 16.58 -0.42 11.77
CA LEU A 180 15.63 -1.13 10.88
C LEU A 180 16.06 -1.03 9.41
N ALA A 181 16.95 -0.09 9.09
CA ALA A 181 17.57 0.10 7.77
C ALA A 181 19.11 0.15 7.89
N ASP A 182 19.78 -0.02 6.77
CA ASP A 182 21.25 -0.05 6.67
C ASP A 182 21.86 1.32 7.00
N GLY A 183 22.76 1.35 8.00
CA GLY A 183 23.49 2.53 8.44
C GLY A 183 24.30 3.24 7.35
N LYS A 184 24.62 2.57 6.24
CA LYS A 184 25.32 3.19 5.10
C LYS A 184 24.54 4.34 4.46
N PHE A 185 23.22 4.39 4.68
CA PHE A 185 22.37 5.47 4.20
C PHE A 185 22.20 6.62 5.21
N SER A 186 22.98 6.64 6.29
CA SER A 186 22.89 7.69 7.33
C SER A 186 23.07 9.11 6.79
N GLN A 187 23.78 9.29 5.66
CA GLN A 187 24.01 10.58 5.01
C GLN A 187 22.95 10.95 3.95
N LEU A 188 21.75 10.38 4.02
CA LEU A 188 20.71 10.54 2.99
C LEU A 188 20.35 12.02 2.73
N LYS A 189 20.24 12.81 3.80
CA LYS A 189 19.91 14.23 3.74
C LYS A 189 21.01 15.04 3.07
N GLU A 190 22.27 14.76 3.42
CA GLU A 190 23.45 15.41 2.85
C GLU A 190 23.57 15.09 1.36
N VAL A 191 23.31 13.82 0.97
CA VAL A 191 23.26 13.42 -0.43
C VAL A 191 22.19 14.22 -1.17
N TYR A 192 20.98 14.33 -0.62
CA TYR A 192 19.89 15.07 -1.24
C TYR A 192 20.20 16.57 -1.40
N VAL A 193 20.77 17.21 -0.37
CA VAL A 193 21.13 18.64 -0.44
C VAL A 193 22.27 18.89 -1.45
N SER A 194 23.20 17.94 -1.58
CA SER A 194 24.31 18.04 -2.54
C SER A 194 23.90 17.88 -4.01
N LEU A 195 22.68 17.45 -4.29
CA LEU A 195 22.17 17.27 -5.65
C LEU A 195 21.86 18.64 -6.28
N SER A 196 22.71 19.06 -7.22
CA SER A 196 22.58 20.28 -8.02
C SER A 196 22.89 20.04 -9.49
N ASP A 197 22.33 20.88 -10.36
CA ASP A 197 22.58 20.78 -11.81
C ASP A 197 24.02 21.07 -12.21
N SER A 198 24.77 21.75 -11.34
CA SER A 198 26.19 22.08 -11.52
C SER A 198 27.14 20.89 -11.36
N LEU A 199 26.64 19.73 -10.91
CA LEU A 199 27.45 18.51 -10.77
C LEU A 199 27.96 18.03 -12.14
N SER A 200 29.17 17.47 -12.16
CA SER A 200 29.71 16.81 -13.33
C SER A 200 28.89 15.55 -13.68
N PRO A 201 28.93 15.07 -14.94
CA PRO A 201 28.22 13.85 -15.33
C PRO A 201 28.57 12.63 -14.46
N LYS A 202 29.84 12.51 -14.05
CA LYS A 202 30.32 11.43 -13.19
C LYS A 202 29.73 11.53 -11.78
N GLU A 203 29.68 12.73 -11.20
CA GLU A 203 29.06 12.93 -9.89
C GLU A 203 27.56 12.64 -9.93
N LYS A 204 26.87 13.05 -11.00
CA LYS A 204 25.44 12.71 -11.19
C LYS A 204 25.23 11.20 -11.27
N GLU A 205 26.09 10.48 -11.98
CA GLU A 205 26.07 9.01 -12.06
C GLU A 205 26.31 8.35 -10.69
N GLU A 206 27.26 8.85 -9.89
CA GLU A 206 27.53 8.36 -8.55
C GLU A 206 26.32 8.55 -7.62
N LYS A 207 25.67 9.73 -7.68
CA LYS A 207 24.45 10.03 -6.92
C LYS A 207 23.27 9.17 -7.38
N PHE A 208 23.15 8.95 -8.68
CA PHE A 208 22.16 8.04 -9.25
C PHE A 208 22.34 6.61 -8.72
N LEU A 209 23.57 6.08 -8.73
CA LEU A 209 23.86 4.73 -8.26
C LEU A 209 23.61 4.58 -6.75
N TYR A 210 23.96 5.59 -5.96
CA TYR A 210 23.60 5.64 -4.54
C TYR A 210 22.08 5.56 -4.35
N THR A 211 21.34 6.36 -5.10
CA THR A 211 19.87 6.44 -5.03
C THR A 211 19.21 5.13 -5.46
N LYS A 212 19.72 4.48 -6.51
CA LYS A 212 19.28 3.14 -6.92
C LYS A 212 19.46 2.12 -5.79
N LYS A 213 20.65 2.08 -5.16
CA LYS A 213 20.92 1.18 -4.04
C LYS A 213 20.03 1.46 -2.83
N PHE A 214 19.67 2.73 -2.61
CA PHE A 214 18.74 3.12 -1.56
C PHE A 214 17.34 2.58 -1.84
N LEU A 215 16.79 2.79 -3.05
CA LEU A 215 15.50 2.23 -3.44
C LEU A 215 15.46 0.71 -3.30
N GLU A 216 16.48 0.00 -3.82
CA GLU A 216 16.61 -1.46 -3.68
C GLU A 216 16.60 -1.90 -2.21
N HIS A 217 17.26 -1.12 -1.34
CA HIS A 217 17.26 -1.37 0.09
C HIS A 217 15.88 -1.16 0.72
N ILE A 218 15.17 -0.07 0.39
CA ILE A 218 13.80 0.16 0.89
C ILE A 218 12.87 -0.98 0.47
N GLN A 219 12.95 -1.43 -0.78
CA GLN A 219 12.16 -2.57 -1.24
C GLN A 219 12.47 -3.85 -0.44
N ALA A 220 13.74 -4.07 -0.09
CA ALA A 220 14.13 -5.19 0.76
C ALA A 220 13.60 -5.04 2.19
N VAL A 221 13.62 -3.84 2.77
CA VAL A 221 13.04 -3.57 4.09
C VAL A 221 11.53 -3.80 4.07
N TYR A 222 10.84 -3.28 3.06
CA TYR A 222 9.40 -3.50 2.85
C TYR A 222 9.06 -4.99 2.73
N LYS A 223 9.84 -5.76 1.96
CA LYS A 223 9.65 -7.21 1.80
C LYS A 223 9.76 -8.00 3.11
N ASN A 224 10.55 -7.50 4.07
CA ASN A 224 10.75 -8.12 5.38
C ASN A 224 9.81 -7.58 6.46
N MET A 225 8.88 -6.68 6.10
CA MET A 225 7.88 -6.16 7.01
C MET A 225 6.88 -7.25 7.39
N ASP A 226 6.57 -7.35 8.69
CA ASP A 226 5.59 -8.31 9.18
C ASP A 226 4.14 -7.81 8.95
N PRO A 227 3.13 -8.67 9.13
CA PRO A 227 1.72 -8.27 8.95
C PRO A 227 1.23 -7.18 9.91
N GLN A 228 1.95 -6.91 11.01
CA GLN A 228 1.65 -5.83 11.95
C GLN A 228 2.43 -4.55 11.63
N PHE A 229 3.05 -4.48 10.44
CA PHE A 229 3.88 -3.37 9.98
C PHE A 229 5.15 -3.15 10.82
N ASN A 230 5.61 -4.17 11.54
CA ASN A 230 6.90 -4.12 12.20
C ASN A 230 8.02 -4.55 11.24
N PHE A 231 9.21 -4.03 11.50
CA PHE A 231 10.40 -4.37 10.75
C PHE A 231 11.37 -5.14 11.65
N PRO A 232 11.93 -6.26 11.19
CA PRO A 232 13.03 -6.90 11.89
C PRO A 232 14.23 -5.95 11.94
N LYS A 233 15.10 -6.13 12.93
CA LYS A 233 16.37 -5.40 12.95
C LYS A 233 17.14 -5.71 11.67
N TYR A 234 17.72 -4.66 11.09
CA TYR A 234 18.51 -4.81 9.89
C TYR A 234 19.75 -5.65 10.19
N SER A 235 19.89 -6.74 9.43
CA SER A 235 21.13 -7.48 9.26
C SER A 235 21.52 -7.38 7.79
N ALA A 236 22.77 -7.01 7.50
CA ALA A 236 23.27 -7.06 6.13
C ALA A 236 22.98 -8.45 5.54
N PRO A 237 22.58 -8.56 4.26
CA PRO A 237 22.51 -9.85 3.62
C PRO A 237 23.90 -10.48 3.74
N VAL A 238 24.00 -11.55 4.52
CA VAL A 238 25.19 -12.40 4.51
C VAL A 238 25.33 -12.81 3.06
N SER A 239 26.43 -12.41 2.42
CA SER A 239 26.87 -13.00 1.16
C SER A 239 26.73 -14.50 1.36
N GLN A 240 25.77 -15.12 0.68
CA GLN A 240 25.59 -16.55 0.70
C GLN A 240 26.88 -17.13 0.10
N GLN A 241 27.87 -17.38 0.95
CA GLN A 241 28.85 -18.41 0.69
C GLN A 241 28.03 -19.68 0.54
N GLU A 242 28.01 -20.15 -0.69
CA GLU A 242 27.45 -21.43 -1.10
C GLU A 242 27.88 -22.51 -0.11
N ALA A 243 26.98 -22.85 0.82
CA ALA A 243 27.10 -24.09 1.55
C ALA A 243 26.89 -25.20 0.53
N LYS A 244 27.99 -25.78 0.06
CA LYS A 244 28.04 -27.03 -0.70
C LYS A 244 27.15 -28.05 -0.01
N VAL A 245 26.04 -28.41 -0.67
CA VAL A 245 25.40 -29.71 -0.49
C VAL A 245 25.63 -30.46 -1.80
N GLU A 246 26.48 -31.47 -1.73
CA GLU A 246 26.71 -32.43 -2.80
C GLU A 246 25.44 -33.24 -3.06
N ILE A 247 24.91 -33.20 -4.29
CA ILE A 247 24.08 -34.27 -4.87
C ILE A 247 24.35 -34.32 -6.38
N GLU A 248 24.83 -35.46 -6.89
CA GLU A 248 24.95 -35.81 -8.31
C GLU A 248 23.56 -36.15 -8.95
N PRO A 249 23.42 -36.47 -10.25
CA PRO A 249 22.90 -35.52 -11.23
C PRO A 249 21.47 -35.81 -11.74
N ALA A 250 20.84 -34.71 -12.15
CA ALA A 250 19.91 -34.51 -13.28
C ALA A 250 18.55 -35.23 -13.33
N GLU A 251 17.48 -34.44 -13.18
CA GLU A 251 16.34 -34.42 -14.13
C GLU A 251 15.53 -33.11 -13.99
N VAL A 252 15.21 -32.52 -15.15
CA VAL A 252 14.45 -31.28 -15.47
C VAL A 252 13.88 -30.49 -14.27
N LYS A 253 14.58 -29.41 -13.86
CA LYS A 253 14.23 -28.53 -12.74
C LYS A 253 12.84 -27.87 -12.94
N ALA A 254 11.82 -28.37 -12.24
CA ALA A 254 10.70 -27.54 -11.83
C ALA A 254 11.23 -26.55 -10.79
N GLN A 255 11.08 -25.24 -11.01
CA GLN A 255 11.44 -24.24 -10.02
C GLN A 255 10.47 -24.37 -8.83
N VAL A 256 10.97 -24.51 -7.61
CA VAL A 256 10.11 -24.70 -6.42
C VAL A 256 10.06 -23.39 -5.63
N LEU A 257 8.86 -22.90 -5.36
CA LEU A 257 8.59 -21.76 -4.49
C LEU A 257 7.97 -22.26 -3.18
N ASP A 258 8.64 -22.05 -2.06
CA ASP A 258 8.17 -22.49 -0.74
C ASP A 258 7.47 -21.35 0.00
N LEU A 259 6.16 -21.48 0.24
CA LEU A 259 5.33 -20.51 0.94
C LEU A 259 4.68 -21.08 2.21
N LYS A 260 5.23 -22.19 2.74
CA LYS A 260 4.81 -22.72 4.03
C LYS A 260 5.13 -21.73 5.17
N GLY A 261 4.23 -21.63 6.13
CA GLY A 261 4.24 -20.65 7.22
C GLY A 261 3.77 -19.24 6.82
N ILE A 262 3.50 -18.99 5.53
CA ILE A 262 3.13 -17.68 5.02
C ILE A 262 1.61 -17.57 4.96
N ARG A 263 1.06 -16.71 5.82
CA ARG A 263 -0.39 -16.49 5.92
C ARG A 263 -0.94 -15.69 4.75
N CYS A 264 -2.23 -15.82 4.48
CA CYS A 264 -2.93 -14.96 3.53
C CYS A 264 -2.92 -13.49 4.04
N PRO A 265 -2.84 -12.50 3.14
CA PRO A 265 -2.72 -12.61 1.68
C PRO A 265 -1.28 -12.78 1.17
N MET A 266 -0.27 -12.80 2.06
CA MET A 266 1.14 -12.75 1.67
C MET A 266 1.60 -13.95 0.83
N ASN A 267 1.02 -15.13 1.05
CA ASN A 267 1.30 -16.30 0.21
C ASN A 267 0.96 -16.04 -1.27
N TYR A 268 -0.21 -15.48 -1.54
CA TYR A 268 -0.61 -15.15 -2.91
C TYR A 268 0.24 -14.02 -3.49
N VAL A 269 0.53 -12.97 -2.71
CA VAL A 269 1.39 -11.86 -3.16
C VAL A 269 2.78 -12.36 -3.54
N GLN A 270 3.38 -13.24 -2.74
CA GLN A 270 4.69 -13.82 -3.06
C GLN A 270 4.63 -14.75 -4.27
N ALA A 271 3.56 -15.51 -4.44
CA ALA A 271 3.34 -16.30 -5.65
C ALA A 271 3.24 -15.40 -6.90
N LYS A 272 2.51 -14.29 -6.82
CA LYS A 272 2.35 -13.31 -7.90
C LYS A 272 3.69 -12.69 -8.29
N LEU A 273 4.43 -12.13 -7.32
CA LEU A 273 5.75 -11.53 -7.56
C LEU A 273 6.76 -12.53 -8.12
N TYR A 274 6.71 -13.78 -7.66
CA TYR A 274 7.57 -14.82 -8.22
C TYR A 274 7.24 -15.07 -9.70
N LEU A 275 5.95 -15.20 -10.03
CA LEU A 275 5.50 -15.40 -11.40
C LEU A 275 5.81 -14.19 -12.31
N GLU A 276 5.77 -12.96 -11.80
CA GLU A 276 6.21 -11.77 -12.55
C GLU A 276 7.68 -11.85 -12.99
N ASN A 277 8.53 -12.49 -12.17
CA ASN A 277 9.97 -12.60 -12.41
C ASN A 277 10.41 -13.81 -13.25
N ILE A 278 9.48 -14.69 -13.67
CA ILE A 278 9.76 -15.83 -14.55
C ILE A 278 9.18 -15.63 -15.96
N LYS A 279 9.64 -16.42 -16.94
CA LYS A 279 9.19 -16.27 -18.33
C LYS A 279 7.83 -16.91 -18.54
N ILE A 280 7.02 -16.34 -19.44
CA ILE A 280 5.79 -16.99 -19.89
C ILE A 280 6.14 -18.38 -20.45
N GLY A 281 5.40 -19.39 -20.01
CA GLY A 281 5.64 -20.80 -20.32
C GLY A 281 6.38 -21.58 -19.22
N ASP A 282 7.05 -20.90 -18.28
CA ASP A 282 7.75 -21.55 -17.17
C ASP A 282 6.76 -22.18 -16.18
N ILE A 283 7.19 -23.29 -15.56
CA ILE A 283 6.41 -24.04 -14.58
C ILE A 283 7.08 -23.91 -13.21
N VAL A 284 6.29 -23.48 -12.22
CA VAL A 284 6.68 -23.39 -10.81
C VAL A 284 5.88 -24.39 -9.97
N GLU A 285 6.51 -25.01 -8.98
CA GLU A 285 5.85 -25.78 -7.94
C GLU A 285 5.79 -24.96 -6.65
N ILE A 286 4.59 -24.58 -6.23
CA ILE A 286 4.35 -23.75 -5.04
C ILE A 286 3.97 -24.66 -3.86
N CYS A 287 4.71 -24.58 -2.76
CA CYS A 287 4.38 -25.30 -1.53
C CYS A 287 3.52 -24.42 -0.60
N LEU A 288 2.34 -24.91 -0.21
CA LEU A 288 1.36 -24.19 0.59
C LEU A 288 0.90 -25.03 1.79
N ASP A 289 0.63 -24.39 2.93
CA ASP A 289 0.06 -25.08 4.08
C ASP A 289 -1.41 -25.50 3.86
N GLU A 290 -1.87 -26.45 4.67
CA GLU A 290 -3.28 -26.81 4.77
C GLU A 290 -4.13 -25.66 5.33
N GLY A 291 -5.37 -25.53 4.86
CA GLY A 291 -6.29 -24.45 5.25
C GLY A 291 -6.44 -23.36 4.18
N GLU A 292 -6.47 -22.10 4.61
CA GLU A 292 -6.70 -20.94 3.72
C GLU A 292 -5.68 -20.81 2.57
N PRO A 293 -4.35 -21.06 2.76
CA PRO A 293 -3.36 -20.90 1.68
C PRO A 293 -3.67 -21.74 0.44
N ILE A 294 -3.96 -23.02 0.61
CA ILE A 294 -4.28 -23.92 -0.51
C ILE A 294 -5.66 -23.65 -1.12
N GLN A 295 -6.59 -23.06 -0.36
CA GLN A 295 -7.92 -22.70 -0.87
C GLN A 295 -7.86 -21.43 -1.74
N ASN A 296 -7.05 -20.44 -1.35
CA ASN A 296 -7.08 -19.12 -1.95
C ASN A 296 -6.04 -18.93 -3.07
N VAL A 297 -4.78 -19.35 -2.85
CA VAL A 297 -3.68 -19.05 -3.79
C VAL A 297 -3.91 -19.64 -5.18
N PRO A 298 -4.32 -20.91 -5.36
CA PRO A 298 -4.55 -21.46 -6.71
C PRO A 298 -5.72 -20.80 -7.44
N VAL A 299 -6.76 -20.40 -6.70
CA VAL A 299 -7.94 -19.72 -7.25
C VAL A 299 -7.56 -18.33 -7.73
N SER A 300 -6.84 -17.57 -6.90
CA SER A 300 -6.39 -16.22 -7.27
C SER A 300 -5.43 -16.23 -8.46
N LEU A 301 -4.47 -17.16 -8.49
CA LEU A 301 -3.57 -17.29 -9.65
C LEU A 301 -4.31 -17.67 -10.95
N LYS A 302 -5.34 -18.51 -10.83
CA LYS A 302 -6.21 -18.83 -11.98
C LYS A 302 -7.03 -17.63 -12.44
N ASN A 303 -7.53 -16.83 -11.51
CA ASN A 303 -8.25 -15.59 -11.81
C ASN A 303 -7.36 -14.57 -12.52
N ASP A 304 -6.06 -14.55 -12.20
CA ASP A 304 -5.07 -13.72 -12.91
C ASP A 304 -4.57 -14.34 -14.23
N GLY A 305 -5.27 -15.35 -14.75
CA GLY A 305 -4.97 -15.93 -16.06
C GLY A 305 -3.84 -16.95 -16.09
N GLN A 306 -3.35 -17.42 -14.93
CA GLN A 306 -2.34 -18.47 -14.86
C GLN A 306 -2.97 -19.87 -14.88
N GLU A 307 -2.22 -20.88 -15.33
CA GLU A 307 -2.72 -22.25 -15.43
C GLU A 307 -2.25 -23.12 -14.26
N ILE A 308 -3.20 -23.70 -13.52
CA ILE A 308 -2.91 -24.69 -12.47
C ILE A 308 -2.83 -26.08 -13.12
N LEU A 309 -1.61 -26.61 -13.24
CA LEU A 309 -1.35 -27.93 -13.84
C LEU A 309 -1.69 -29.09 -12.91
N GLY A 310 -1.66 -28.87 -11.60
CA GLY A 310 -2.03 -29.91 -10.63
C GLY A 310 -1.74 -29.55 -9.19
N ILE A 311 -2.47 -30.17 -8.28
CA ILE A 311 -2.31 -30.03 -6.84
C ILE A 311 -2.05 -31.41 -6.24
N LYS A 312 -0.94 -31.58 -5.52
CA LYS A 312 -0.57 -32.82 -4.85
C LYS A 312 -0.46 -32.59 -3.34
N ARG A 313 -1.23 -33.36 -2.56
CA ARG A 313 -1.10 -33.38 -1.10
C ARG A 313 0.15 -34.16 -0.69
N THR A 314 0.92 -33.60 0.23
CA THR A 314 2.02 -34.22 0.98
C THR A 314 1.60 -34.25 2.46
N GLU A 315 2.32 -34.98 3.32
CA GLU A 315 1.90 -35.25 4.72
C GLU A 315 1.39 -34.02 5.47
N ASN A 316 2.08 -32.87 5.39
CA ASN A 316 1.74 -31.65 6.14
C ASN A 316 1.53 -30.40 5.27
N TYR A 317 1.53 -30.53 3.93
CA TYR A 317 1.43 -29.39 3.01
C TYR A 317 1.02 -29.83 1.59
N TYR A 318 0.73 -28.86 0.73
CA TYR A 318 0.32 -29.05 -0.65
C TYR A 318 1.37 -28.52 -1.62
N LYS A 319 1.55 -29.22 -2.73
CA LYS A 319 2.37 -28.80 -3.88
C LYS A 319 1.45 -28.44 -5.02
N VAL A 320 1.50 -27.19 -5.48
CA VAL A 320 0.69 -26.67 -6.57
C VAL A 320 1.58 -26.37 -7.76
N ARG A 321 1.44 -27.11 -8.85
CA ARG A 321 2.16 -26.82 -10.10
C ARG A 321 1.40 -25.77 -10.88
N VAL A 322 2.04 -24.65 -11.17
CA VAL A 322 1.49 -23.52 -11.88
C VAL A 322 2.35 -23.25 -13.10
N LYS A 323 1.72 -23.05 -14.26
CA LYS A 323 2.38 -22.60 -15.49
C LYS A 323 2.03 -21.14 -15.74
N LYS A 324 3.06 -20.32 -15.97
CA LYS A 324 2.85 -18.93 -16.35
C LYS A 324 2.31 -18.85 -17.77
N LEU A 325 1.18 -18.18 -17.98
CA LEU A 325 0.59 -17.96 -19.31
C LEU A 325 0.53 -16.50 -19.72
N VAL A 326 0.35 -15.59 -18.76
CA VAL A 326 0.25 -14.15 -18.99
C VAL A 326 1.14 -13.40 -18.00
N ASP A 327 1.53 -12.17 -18.36
CA ASP A 327 2.09 -11.24 -17.39
C ASP A 327 0.96 -10.69 -16.51
N LEU A 328 1.29 -10.46 -15.23
CA LEU A 328 0.37 -10.27 -14.10
C LEU A 328 0.16 -8.81 -13.71
#